data_AF-A0A6A6EWV8-F1
#
_entry.id   AF-A0A6A6EWV8-F1
#
_cell.length_a   1.000
_cell.length_b   1.000
_cell.length_c   1.000
_cell.angle_alpha   90.00
_cell.angle_beta   90.00
_cell.angle_gamma   90.00
#
_symmetry.space_group_name_H-M   'P 1'
#
loop_
_entity.id
_entity.type
_entity.pdbx_description
1 polymer ?
#
loop_
_entity_poly.entity_id
_entity_poly.type
_entity_poly.pdbx_seq_one_letter_code
_entity_poly.pdbx_strand_id
1 'polypeptide(L)'
;MAPIRIGLIGLNSGQSWAVWAHLPYLKDASKYSIVALCNSSVESAQAAIKSHGLPETTKAYGSPQDLANDPNTLLPSLKAGKDVFCEWPLAKDLTQAEEMLALAKAKNSPALNKIEDIVDNGKIGKVLSTTFHGTPKFFGAVEREFLAYTHDRANGGNIMTIYAMHYTYLQISDDNLEIQLFDHGSGMLEKMEVKKDGLSEAILFSRNIGRLYKGFADGKVVEEGVLEWEEAVKRHRFVEEVYKRAGVN
;
A
#
# COMPACT_ATOMS: atom_id res chain seq x y z
N MET A 1 -11.64 17.19 15.87
CA MET A 1 -12.49 15.97 15.79
C MET A 1 -11.90 14.93 16.73
N ALA A 2 -12.70 13.95 17.17
CA ALA A 2 -12.17 12.82 17.93
C ALA A 2 -11.27 11.95 17.02
N PRO A 3 -10.20 11.33 17.55
CA PRO A 3 -9.34 10.46 16.75
C PRO A 3 -10.10 9.26 16.18
N ILE A 4 -9.75 8.86 14.96
CA ILE A 4 -10.28 7.67 14.30
C ILE A 4 -9.73 6.44 15.00
N ARG A 5 -10.64 5.62 15.53
CA ARG A 5 -10.28 4.38 16.22
C ARG A 5 -10.05 3.27 15.21
N ILE A 6 -8.90 2.60 15.28
CA ILE A 6 -8.53 1.55 14.34
C ILE A 6 -8.17 0.25 15.05
N GLY A 7 -8.49 -0.87 14.40
CA GLY A 7 -7.90 -2.17 14.68
C GLY A 7 -6.81 -2.45 13.64
N LEU A 8 -5.64 -2.90 14.08
CA LEU A 8 -4.52 -3.20 13.19
C LEU A 8 -4.17 -4.69 13.25
N ILE A 9 -3.99 -5.31 12.08
CA ILE A 9 -3.56 -6.71 11.96
C ILE A 9 -2.10 -6.74 11.48
N GLY A 10 -1.24 -7.50 12.15
CA GLY A 10 0.12 -7.76 11.67
C GLY A 10 1.21 -6.77 12.14
N LEU A 11 0.99 -6.03 13.22
CA LEU A 11 2.04 -5.25 13.88
C LEU A 11 2.81 -6.14 14.85
N ASN A 12 4.01 -6.58 14.49
CA ASN A 12 4.86 -7.37 15.38
C ASN A 12 5.66 -6.51 16.37
N SER A 13 6.23 -7.13 17.41
CA SER A 13 7.03 -6.43 18.44
C SER A 13 8.41 -5.98 17.97
N GLY A 14 8.96 -6.65 16.94
CA GLY A 14 10.24 -6.33 16.33
C GLY A 14 10.10 -5.47 15.08
N GLN A 15 10.73 -5.89 13.99
CA GLN A 15 10.63 -5.22 12.69
C GLN A 15 9.58 -5.90 11.81
N SER A 16 8.66 -5.11 11.25
CA SER A 16 7.68 -5.54 10.24
C SER A 16 7.37 -4.39 9.29
N TRP A 17 6.74 -4.72 8.17
CA TRP A 17 6.16 -3.71 7.27
C TRP A 17 5.26 -2.72 8.01
N ALA A 18 4.39 -3.21 8.90
CA ALA A 18 3.52 -2.38 9.73
C ALA A 18 4.30 -1.34 10.56
N VAL A 19 5.47 -1.71 11.09
CA VAL A 19 6.35 -0.80 11.85
C VAL A 19 6.97 0.28 10.98
N TRP A 20 7.42 -0.06 9.77
CA TRP A 20 8.10 0.91 8.89
C TRP A 20 7.15 1.81 8.11
N ALA A 21 5.98 1.29 7.76
CA ALA A 21 5.14 1.89 6.74
C ALA A 21 3.88 2.54 7.35
N HIS A 22 3.22 1.86 8.30
CA HIS A 22 1.95 2.34 8.87
C HIS A 22 2.12 3.06 10.20
N LEU A 23 2.84 2.44 11.14
CA LEU A 23 2.97 2.91 12.51
C LEU A 23 3.48 4.36 12.63
N PRO A 24 4.42 4.87 11.80
CA PRO A 24 4.92 6.24 11.95
C PRO A 24 3.82 7.30 11.84
N TYR A 25 2.87 7.11 10.91
CA TYR A 25 1.74 8.02 10.75
C TYR A 25 0.62 7.74 11.76
N LEU A 26 0.36 6.46 12.07
CA LEU A 26 -0.69 6.07 13.02
C LEU A 26 -0.38 6.44 14.48
N LYS A 27 0.86 6.82 14.80
CA LYS A 27 1.26 7.35 16.11
C LYS A 27 0.77 8.78 16.37
N ASP A 28 0.28 9.49 15.35
CA ASP A 28 -0.34 10.80 15.55
C ASP A 28 -1.71 10.64 16.24
N ALA A 29 -1.66 10.72 17.57
CA ALA A 29 -2.82 10.57 18.46
C ALA A 29 -3.91 11.65 18.24
N SER A 30 -3.61 12.74 17.54
CA SER A 30 -4.61 13.75 17.19
C SER A 30 -5.55 13.29 16.08
N LYS A 31 -5.11 12.31 15.26
CA LYS A 31 -5.86 11.79 14.11
C LYS A 31 -6.32 10.36 14.30
N TYR A 32 -5.48 9.51 14.90
CA TYR A 32 -5.72 8.07 15.01
C TYR A 32 -5.52 7.53 16.43
N SER A 33 -6.24 6.48 16.76
CA SER A 33 -6.05 5.70 17.99
C SER A 33 -6.11 4.22 17.67
N ILE A 34 -4.99 3.50 17.86
CA ILE A 34 -4.96 2.05 17.76
C ILE A 34 -5.61 1.50 19.03
N VAL A 35 -6.85 1.00 18.90
CA VAL A 35 -7.64 0.48 20.03
C VAL A 35 -7.67 -1.03 20.09
N ALA A 36 -7.22 -1.68 19.01
CA ALA A 36 -7.16 -3.13 18.90
C ALA A 36 -5.97 -3.56 18.05
N LEU A 37 -5.34 -4.67 18.44
CA LEU A 37 -4.25 -5.28 17.71
C LEU A 37 -4.45 -6.79 17.59
N CYS A 38 -4.28 -7.33 16.39
CA CYS A 38 -4.35 -8.77 16.11
C CYS A 38 -3.05 -9.27 15.50
N ASN A 39 -2.50 -10.34 16.06
CA ASN A 39 -1.36 -11.08 15.53
C ASN A 39 -1.68 -12.59 15.49
N SER A 40 -0.67 -13.42 15.23
CA SER A 40 -0.79 -14.88 15.24
C SER A 40 -1.13 -15.50 16.60
N SER A 41 -0.96 -14.74 17.69
CA SER A 41 -1.40 -15.11 19.04
C SER A 41 -1.69 -13.84 19.86
N VAL A 42 -2.46 -14.00 20.94
CA VAL A 42 -2.78 -12.91 21.88
C VAL A 42 -1.49 -12.39 22.53
N GLU A 43 -0.59 -13.28 22.91
CA GLU A 43 0.70 -12.95 23.52
C GLU A 43 1.58 -12.13 22.57
N SER A 44 1.59 -12.48 21.29
CA SER A 44 2.30 -11.72 20.26
C SER A 44 1.72 -10.32 20.08
N ALA A 45 0.40 -10.17 20.12
CA ALA A 45 -0.26 -8.85 20.09
C ALA A 45 0.06 -8.03 21.35
N GLN A 46 0.01 -8.63 22.54
CA GLN A 46 0.39 -7.97 23.80
C GLN A 46 1.86 -7.51 23.80
N ALA A 47 2.77 -8.36 23.31
CA ALA A 47 4.18 -8.01 23.18
C ALA A 47 4.39 -6.81 22.25
N ALA A 48 3.65 -6.73 21.15
CA ALA A 48 3.71 -5.60 20.22
C ALA A 48 3.12 -4.31 20.82
N ILE A 49 1.98 -4.40 21.53
CA ILE A 49 1.38 -3.27 22.26
C ILE A 49 2.42 -2.65 23.22
N LYS A 50 3.09 -3.51 24.01
CA LYS A 50 4.13 -3.07 24.95
C LYS A 50 5.36 -2.50 24.22
N SER A 51 5.87 -3.19 23.20
CA SER A 51 7.09 -2.80 22.47
C SER A 51 6.95 -1.41 21.82
N HIS A 52 5.77 -1.11 21.28
CA HIS A 52 5.52 0.13 20.55
C HIS A 52 4.91 1.25 21.39
N GLY A 53 4.71 1.02 22.69
CA GLY A 53 4.15 2.01 23.61
C GLY A 53 2.69 2.36 23.31
N LEU A 54 1.91 1.40 22.82
CA LEU A 54 0.47 1.60 22.61
C LEU A 54 -0.25 1.65 23.98
N PRO A 55 -1.41 2.34 24.09
CA PRO A 55 -2.14 2.42 25.34
C PRO A 55 -2.47 1.05 25.92
N GLU A 56 -2.43 0.90 27.25
CA GLU A 56 -2.78 -0.38 27.92
C GLU A 56 -4.24 -0.81 27.66
N THR A 57 -5.09 0.14 27.29
CA THR A 57 -6.48 -0.12 26.86
C THR A 57 -6.58 -0.75 25.47
N THR A 58 -5.47 -0.90 24.73
CA THR A 58 -5.45 -1.55 23.41
C THR A 58 -5.76 -3.03 23.57
N LYS A 59 -6.84 -3.50 22.94
CA LYS A 59 -7.24 -4.91 23.02
C LYS A 59 -6.35 -5.79 22.15
N ALA A 60 -5.96 -6.96 22.66
CA ALA A 60 -5.13 -7.92 21.95
C ALA A 60 -5.96 -9.12 21.48
N TYR A 61 -5.77 -9.54 20.23
CA TYR A 61 -6.44 -10.69 19.62
C TYR A 61 -5.42 -11.62 18.96
N GLY A 62 -5.72 -12.92 19.00
CA GLY A 62 -4.92 -13.96 18.34
C GLY A 62 -5.51 -14.46 17.02
N SER A 63 -6.70 -13.99 16.64
CA SER A 63 -7.32 -14.36 15.37
C SER A 63 -8.07 -13.17 14.76
N PRO A 64 -8.07 -13.04 13.42
CA PRO A 64 -8.90 -12.05 12.73
C PRO A 64 -10.38 -12.22 13.01
N GLN A 65 -10.84 -13.44 13.32
CA GLN A 65 -12.25 -13.73 13.64
C GLN A 65 -12.65 -13.20 15.03
N ASP A 66 -11.76 -13.26 16.02
CA ASP A 66 -12.02 -12.69 17.34
C ASP A 66 -11.91 -11.18 17.33
N LEU A 67 -10.89 -10.65 16.64
CA LEU A 67 -10.80 -9.23 16.33
C LEU A 67 -12.07 -8.82 15.61
N ALA A 68 -12.51 -9.55 14.61
CA ALA A 68 -13.77 -9.32 13.97
C ALA A 68 -14.91 -9.27 15.00
N ASN A 69 -15.23 -10.36 15.66
CA ASN A 69 -16.41 -10.50 16.52
C ASN A 69 -16.49 -9.48 17.67
N ASP A 70 -15.40 -8.82 18.05
CA ASP A 70 -15.51 -7.69 18.96
C ASP A 70 -16.32 -6.55 18.30
N PRO A 71 -17.39 -6.06 18.96
CA PRO A 71 -18.27 -5.03 18.41
C PRO A 71 -17.54 -3.74 18.01
N ASN A 72 -16.29 -3.57 18.43
CA ASN A 72 -15.43 -2.44 18.10
C ASN A 72 -14.54 -2.64 16.86
N THR A 73 -14.59 -3.77 16.14
CA THR A 73 -13.52 -4.21 15.20
C THR A 73 -14.02 -5.06 14.00
N LEU A 74 -13.12 -5.62 13.17
CA LEU A 74 -13.20 -5.77 11.69
C LEU A 74 -14.48 -6.37 11.03
N LEU A 75 -15.05 -7.51 11.42
CA LEU A 75 -16.16 -8.15 10.64
C LEU A 75 -17.57 -7.61 10.96
N PRO A 76 -17.97 -7.36 12.22
CA PRO A 76 -19.06 -6.46 12.57
C PRO A 76 -18.80 -5.06 12.04
N SER A 77 -17.55 -4.60 11.94
CA SER A 77 -17.22 -3.31 11.33
C SER A 77 -17.52 -3.30 9.83
N LEU A 78 -17.10 -4.32 9.08
CA LEU A 78 -17.45 -4.52 7.67
C LEU A 78 -18.98 -4.69 7.48
N LYS A 79 -19.62 -5.55 8.29
CA LYS A 79 -21.09 -5.75 8.26
C LYS A 79 -21.87 -4.52 8.72
N ALA A 80 -21.25 -3.59 9.45
CA ALA A 80 -21.82 -2.31 9.87
C ALA A 80 -21.37 -1.13 8.99
N GLY A 81 -20.71 -1.38 7.85
CA GLY A 81 -20.31 -0.34 6.89
C GLY A 81 -19.14 0.54 7.33
N LYS A 82 -18.27 0.07 8.22
CA LYS A 82 -17.01 0.75 8.55
C LYS A 82 -15.92 0.41 7.54
N ASP A 83 -15.02 1.37 7.32
CA ASP A 83 -13.98 1.30 6.31
C ASP A 83 -12.88 0.27 6.61
N VAL A 84 -12.39 -0.38 5.56
CA VAL A 84 -11.25 -1.31 5.62
C VAL A 84 -10.12 -0.83 4.73
N PHE A 85 -8.92 -0.81 5.31
CA PHE A 85 -7.68 -0.59 4.59
C PHE A 85 -6.94 -1.93 4.45
N CYS A 86 -6.63 -2.34 3.23
CA CYS A 86 -5.88 -3.57 2.94
C CYS A 86 -4.62 -3.23 2.16
N GLU A 87 -3.52 -3.90 2.52
CA GLU A 87 -2.24 -3.75 1.83
C GLU A 87 -2.26 -4.41 0.45
N TRP A 88 -1.36 -3.97 -0.42
CA TRP A 88 -1.05 -4.67 -1.66
C TRP A 88 0.05 -5.72 -1.40
N PRO A 89 -0.02 -6.95 -1.97
CA PRO A 89 -1.07 -7.47 -2.85
C PRO A 89 -2.39 -7.68 -2.11
N LEU A 90 -3.48 -7.30 -2.80
CA LEU A 90 -4.84 -7.35 -2.25
C LEU A 90 -5.26 -8.74 -1.78
N ALA A 91 -4.80 -9.73 -2.54
CA ALA A 91 -5.19 -11.11 -2.49
C ALA A 91 -4.05 -11.94 -3.07
N LYS A 92 -4.11 -13.25 -2.92
CA LYS A 92 -3.06 -14.13 -3.45
C LYS A 92 -3.12 -14.31 -4.97
N ASP A 93 -4.31 -14.17 -5.55
CA ASP A 93 -4.57 -14.34 -6.99
C ASP A 93 -5.77 -13.50 -7.44
N LEU A 94 -6.02 -13.47 -8.75
CA LEU A 94 -7.11 -12.71 -9.35
C LEU A 94 -8.48 -13.17 -8.86
N THR A 95 -8.71 -14.48 -8.73
CA THR A 95 -9.99 -15.03 -8.27
C THR A 95 -10.33 -14.49 -6.89
N GLN A 96 -9.40 -14.55 -5.95
CA GLN A 96 -9.59 -14.03 -4.61
C GLN A 96 -9.70 -12.50 -4.61
N ALA A 97 -8.97 -11.78 -5.48
CA ALA A 97 -9.11 -10.33 -5.60
C ALA A 97 -10.51 -9.91 -6.07
N GLU A 98 -11.09 -10.64 -7.04
CA GLU A 98 -12.45 -10.41 -7.53
C GLU A 98 -13.50 -10.68 -6.45
N GLU A 99 -13.31 -11.71 -5.61
CA GLU A 99 -14.19 -11.98 -4.46
C GLU A 99 -14.17 -10.84 -3.43
N MET A 100 -13.01 -10.21 -3.23
CA MET A 100 -12.86 -9.13 -2.26
C MET A 100 -13.28 -7.75 -2.78
N LEU A 101 -13.57 -7.61 -4.08
CA LEU A 101 -13.93 -6.36 -4.74
C LEU A 101 -15.11 -5.62 -4.09
N ALA A 102 -16.00 -6.34 -3.41
CA ALA A 102 -17.23 -5.78 -2.86
C ALA A 102 -17.05 -4.79 -1.69
N LEU A 103 -15.83 -4.52 -1.19
CA LEU A 103 -15.69 -4.04 0.19
C LEU A 103 -14.72 -2.88 0.54
N ALA A 104 -13.94 -2.23 -0.34
CA ALA A 104 -13.05 -1.13 0.14
C ALA A 104 -12.37 -0.25 -0.94
N LYS A 105 -11.42 0.62 -0.50
CA LYS A 105 -10.60 1.59 -1.26
C LYS A 105 -9.10 1.57 -0.88
N ALA A 106 -8.16 1.90 -1.77
CA ALA A 106 -6.74 2.29 -1.53
C ALA A 106 -5.95 2.90 -2.75
N LYS A 107 -5.25 4.07 -2.58
CA LYS A 107 -3.97 4.55 -3.23
C LYS A 107 -3.61 6.07 -2.99
N ASN A 108 -2.34 6.49 -3.10
CA ASN A 108 -1.93 7.90 -3.28
C ASN A 108 -0.41 7.94 -3.61
N SER A 109 0.00 8.47 -4.77
CA SER A 109 1.42 8.73 -5.07
C SER A 109 1.58 10.03 -5.87
N PRO A 110 2.27 11.06 -5.34
CA PRO A 110 2.50 12.32 -6.06
C PRO A 110 3.22 12.15 -7.40
N ALA A 111 4.14 11.18 -7.50
CA ALA A 111 4.85 10.87 -8.73
C ALA A 111 3.90 10.35 -9.81
N LEU A 112 2.99 9.45 -9.44
CA LEU A 112 1.98 8.91 -10.35
C LEU A 112 1.05 10.02 -10.82
N ASN A 113 0.55 10.84 -9.89
CA ASN A 113 -0.32 11.98 -10.20
C ASN A 113 0.38 12.96 -11.18
N LYS A 114 1.71 13.12 -11.08
CA LYS A 114 2.45 13.98 -12.01
C LYS A 114 2.56 13.38 -13.41
N ILE A 115 2.75 12.07 -13.53
CA ILE A 115 2.74 11.39 -14.83
C ILE A 115 1.34 11.44 -15.45
N GLU A 116 0.29 11.22 -14.67
CA GLU A 116 -1.10 11.37 -15.11
C GLU A 116 -1.36 12.79 -15.63
N ASP A 117 -0.96 13.83 -14.89
CA ASP A 117 -1.05 15.24 -15.33
C ASP A 117 -0.33 15.51 -16.66
N ILE A 118 0.83 14.89 -16.91
CA ILE A 118 1.57 15.05 -18.18
C ILE A 118 0.80 14.40 -19.34
N VAL A 119 0.25 13.20 -19.11
CA VAL A 119 -0.46 12.42 -20.13
C VAL A 119 -1.81 13.06 -20.44
N ASP A 120 -2.61 13.36 -19.43
CA ASP A 120 -4.00 13.83 -19.57
C ASP A 120 -4.06 15.24 -20.16
N ASN A 121 -3.09 16.10 -19.87
CA ASN A 121 -2.97 17.41 -20.51
C ASN A 121 -2.35 17.35 -21.91
N GLY A 122 -2.07 16.15 -22.44
CA GLY A 122 -1.59 15.94 -23.80
C GLY A 122 -0.17 16.42 -24.05
N LYS A 123 0.65 16.67 -23.01
CA LYS A 123 2.01 17.21 -23.16
C LYS A 123 2.92 16.34 -24.03
N ILE A 124 2.68 15.03 -24.08
CA ILE A 124 3.46 14.07 -24.88
C ILE A 124 2.68 13.55 -26.11
N GLY A 125 1.48 14.08 -26.36
CA GLY A 125 0.58 13.56 -27.39
C GLY A 125 0.15 12.12 -27.13
N LYS A 126 0.00 11.33 -28.20
CA LYS A 126 -0.40 9.91 -28.11
C LYS A 126 0.77 9.06 -27.61
N VAL A 127 0.57 8.33 -26.52
CA VAL A 127 1.51 7.31 -26.06
C VAL A 127 1.63 6.21 -27.12
N LEU A 128 2.83 6.04 -27.68
CA LEU A 128 3.12 5.03 -28.70
C LEU A 128 3.69 3.74 -28.09
N SER A 129 4.50 3.88 -27.05
CA SER A 129 5.13 2.77 -26.34
C SER A 129 5.45 3.16 -24.90
N THR A 130 5.66 2.16 -24.06
CA THR A 130 6.15 2.33 -22.70
C THR A 130 7.20 1.25 -22.45
N THR A 131 8.33 1.65 -21.89
CA THR A 131 9.40 0.73 -21.50
C THR A 131 9.69 0.96 -20.03
N PHE A 132 9.71 -0.13 -19.27
CA PHE A 132 9.98 -0.11 -17.84
C PHE A 132 11.19 -0.98 -17.55
N HIS A 133 12.14 -0.41 -16.81
CA HIS A 133 13.28 -1.14 -16.26
C HIS A 133 13.28 -0.95 -14.74
N GLY A 134 13.34 -2.05 -14.01
CA GLY A 134 13.37 -2.04 -12.56
C GLY A 134 14.33 -3.08 -12.03
N THR A 135 15.01 -2.73 -10.94
CA THR A 135 15.88 -3.65 -10.20
C THR A 135 15.34 -3.75 -8.78
N PRO A 136 14.77 -4.89 -8.37
CA PRO A 136 14.25 -5.04 -7.03
C PRO A 136 15.38 -5.10 -6.00
N LYS A 137 15.09 -4.65 -4.79
CA LYS A 137 16.03 -4.72 -3.65
C LYS A 137 16.21 -6.14 -3.11
N PHE A 138 15.13 -6.92 -3.13
CA PHE A 138 15.08 -8.35 -2.78
C PHE A 138 14.90 -9.17 -4.06
N PHE A 139 14.88 -10.51 -3.98
CA PHE A 139 14.87 -11.41 -5.14
C PHE A 139 16.19 -11.46 -5.94
N GLY A 140 17.32 -11.34 -5.24
CA GLY A 140 18.65 -11.59 -5.83
C GLY A 140 19.01 -13.07 -5.85
N ALA A 141 20.28 -13.38 -6.11
CA ALA A 141 20.80 -14.76 -6.10
C ALA A 141 20.71 -15.45 -4.72
N VAL A 142 20.62 -14.66 -3.64
CA VAL A 142 20.41 -15.12 -2.27
C VAL A 142 19.30 -14.29 -1.63
N GLU A 143 18.59 -14.87 -0.67
CA GLU A 143 17.48 -14.22 0.00
C GLU A 143 17.53 -14.40 1.52
N ARG A 144 16.89 -13.48 2.23
CA ARG A 144 16.63 -13.58 3.68
C ARG A 144 15.59 -14.66 3.95
N GLU A 145 15.82 -15.50 4.95
CA GLU A 145 14.94 -16.61 5.30
C GLU A 145 13.46 -16.19 5.47
N PHE A 146 13.20 -15.06 6.13
CA PHE A 146 11.84 -14.58 6.33
C PHE A 146 11.13 -14.12 5.05
N LEU A 147 11.85 -13.95 3.94
CA LEU A 147 11.30 -13.64 2.61
C LEU A 147 11.22 -14.89 1.71
N ALA A 148 11.68 -16.06 2.16
CA ALA A 148 11.71 -17.27 1.33
C ALA A 148 10.33 -17.65 0.77
N TYR A 149 9.26 -17.44 1.56
CA TYR A 149 7.89 -17.71 1.12
C TYR A 149 7.49 -16.90 -0.13
N THR A 150 8.11 -15.72 -0.35
CA THR A 150 7.76 -14.88 -1.50
C THR A 150 8.29 -15.40 -2.84
N HIS A 151 9.11 -16.46 -2.81
CA HIS A 151 9.58 -17.15 -4.02
C HIS A 151 8.62 -18.24 -4.51
N ASP A 152 7.55 -18.52 -3.74
CA ASP A 152 6.44 -19.36 -4.19
C ASP A 152 5.28 -18.47 -4.65
N ARG A 153 4.92 -18.59 -5.93
CA ARG A 153 3.82 -17.83 -6.55
C ARG A 153 2.50 -18.07 -5.82
N ALA A 154 2.26 -19.26 -5.26
CA ALA A 154 1.00 -19.60 -4.60
C ALA A 154 0.71 -18.73 -3.35
N ASN A 155 1.74 -18.09 -2.78
CA ASN A 155 1.60 -17.17 -1.66
C ASN A 155 1.13 -15.77 -2.07
N GLY A 156 1.07 -15.47 -3.37
CA GLY A 156 0.60 -14.19 -3.91
C GLY A 156 1.59 -13.03 -3.82
N GLY A 157 2.43 -13.00 -2.79
CA GLY A 157 3.56 -12.09 -2.69
C GLY A 157 4.77 -12.63 -3.43
N ASN A 158 5.18 -11.99 -4.53
CA ASN A 158 6.37 -12.37 -5.30
C ASN A 158 6.93 -11.16 -6.08
N ILE A 159 8.03 -11.33 -6.81
CA ILE A 159 8.67 -10.26 -7.59
C ILE A 159 7.72 -9.55 -8.57
N MET A 160 6.82 -10.28 -9.22
CA MET A 160 5.86 -9.69 -10.17
C MET A 160 4.74 -8.97 -9.44
N THR A 161 4.08 -9.65 -8.49
CA THR A 161 2.94 -9.05 -7.81
C THR A 161 3.37 -7.88 -6.94
N ILE A 162 4.50 -7.95 -6.24
CA ILE A 162 4.97 -6.88 -5.34
C ILE A 162 5.79 -5.84 -6.11
N TYR A 163 6.99 -6.21 -6.56
CA TYR A 163 7.97 -5.25 -7.06
C TYR A 163 7.59 -4.65 -8.41
N ALA A 164 7.25 -5.50 -9.39
CA ALA A 164 6.88 -5.00 -10.70
C ALA A 164 5.65 -4.07 -10.62
N MET A 165 4.69 -4.38 -9.75
CA MET A 165 3.51 -3.51 -9.56
C MET A 165 3.86 -2.22 -8.82
N HIS A 166 4.54 -2.26 -7.68
CA HIS A 166 4.91 -1.02 -7.00
C HIS A 166 5.75 -0.08 -7.88
N TYR A 167 6.62 -0.63 -8.73
CA TYR A 167 7.43 0.19 -9.62
C TYR A 167 6.68 0.70 -10.85
N THR A 168 5.90 -0.15 -11.53
CA THR A 168 5.10 0.30 -12.70
C THR A 168 4.12 1.40 -12.33
N TYR A 169 3.64 1.41 -11.09
CA TYR A 169 2.74 2.44 -10.57
C TYR A 169 3.44 3.54 -9.75
N LEU A 170 4.77 3.61 -9.77
CA LEU A 170 5.58 4.65 -9.12
C LEU A 170 5.19 4.90 -7.65
N GLN A 171 4.88 3.84 -6.91
CA GLN A 171 4.32 3.90 -5.56
C GLN A 171 5.38 4.06 -4.47
N ILE A 172 6.64 3.84 -4.79
CA ILE A 172 7.76 4.01 -3.87
C ILE A 172 8.79 4.86 -4.60
N SER A 173 8.85 6.13 -4.24
CA SER A 173 9.79 7.10 -4.80
C SER A 173 10.57 7.77 -3.67
N ASP A 174 11.89 7.68 -3.76
CA ASP A 174 12.79 8.40 -2.88
C ASP A 174 13.08 9.80 -3.43
N ASP A 175 14.02 10.49 -2.80
CA ASP A 175 14.36 11.86 -3.15
C ASP A 175 15.19 11.97 -4.45
N ASN A 176 15.60 10.83 -5.03
CA ASN A 176 16.29 10.76 -6.32
C ASN A 176 15.32 10.60 -7.50
N LEU A 177 14.00 10.58 -7.25
CA LEU A 177 13.01 10.55 -8.32
C LEU A 177 13.20 11.73 -9.27
N GLU A 178 13.37 11.43 -10.55
CA GLU A 178 13.42 12.41 -11.60
C GLU A 178 12.46 12.03 -12.73
N ILE A 179 11.62 12.98 -13.12
CA ILE A 179 10.74 12.88 -14.28
C ILE A 179 11.28 13.88 -15.30
N GLN A 180 11.58 13.41 -16.51
CA GLN A 180 12.06 14.26 -17.61
C GLN A 180 11.16 14.08 -18.82
N LEU A 181 10.87 15.19 -19.50
CA LEU A 181 10.16 15.23 -20.75
C LEU A 181 11.13 15.69 -21.84
N PHE A 182 11.34 14.84 -22.83
CA PHE A 182 12.14 15.17 -24.00
C PHE A 182 11.22 15.46 -25.18
N ASP A 183 11.25 16.69 -25.68
CA ASP A 183 10.53 17.09 -26.88
C ASP A 183 11.43 16.89 -28.11
N HIS A 184 11.06 15.93 -28.96
CA HIS A 184 11.79 15.62 -30.19
C HIS A 184 11.74 16.75 -31.24
N GLY A 185 10.70 17.59 -31.23
CA GLY A 185 10.56 18.69 -32.19
C GLY A 185 11.49 19.85 -31.88
N SER A 186 11.63 20.20 -30.61
CA SER A 186 12.54 21.27 -30.15
C SER A 186 13.93 20.77 -29.74
N GLY A 187 14.09 19.47 -29.48
CA GLY A 187 15.31 18.87 -28.93
C GLY A 187 15.54 19.22 -27.45
N MET A 188 14.55 19.77 -26.76
CA MET A 188 14.67 20.23 -25.38
C MET A 188 14.31 19.14 -24.37
N LEU A 189 15.04 19.13 -23.26
CA LEU A 189 14.74 18.32 -22.07
C LEU A 189 14.18 19.23 -20.96
N GLU A 190 12.94 18.98 -20.56
CA GLU A 190 12.29 19.63 -19.42
C GLU A 190 12.31 18.68 -18.22
N LYS A 191 12.85 19.12 -17.09
CA LYS A 191 12.72 18.41 -15.83
C LYS A 191 11.38 18.74 -15.19
N MET A 192 10.57 17.73 -14.95
CA MET A 192 9.24 17.87 -14.37
C MET A 192 9.33 17.80 -12.85
N GLU A 193 9.06 18.92 -12.20
CA GLU A 193 9.06 18.99 -10.73
C GLU A 193 7.85 18.24 -10.16
N VAL A 194 8.12 17.33 -9.21
CA VAL A 194 7.09 16.70 -8.38
C VAL A 194 6.97 17.52 -7.10
N LYS A 195 5.79 18.10 -6.87
CA LYS A 195 5.53 18.90 -5.67
C LYS A 195 5.72 18.05 -4.41
N LYS A 196 6.55 18.54 -3.49
CA LYS A 196 6.70 17.97 -2.16
C LYS A 196 5.56 18.43 -1.24
N ASP A 197 5.22 17.60 -0.27
CA ASP A 197 4.28 17.93 0.79
C ASP A 197 4.90 17.63 2.17
N GLY A 198 4.14 17.83 3.25
CA GLY A 198 4.62 17.61 4.62
C GLY A 198 5.03 16.16 4.93
N LEU A 199 4.67 15.19 4.09
CA LEU A 199 5.05 13.78 4.23
C LEU A 199 6.24 13.41 3.35
N SER A 200 6.75 14.32 2.51
CA SER A 200 7.95 14.08 1.70
C SER A 200 9.20 13.84 2.55
N GLU A 201 9.26 14.34 3.78
CA GLU A 201 10.42 14.13 4.68
C GLU A 201 10.24 12.94 5.63
N ALA A 202 9.10 12.24 5.55
CA ALA A 202 8.88 11.03 6.34
C ALA A 202 9.74 9.85 5.85
N ILE A 203 9.82 8.80 6.66
CA ILE A 203 10.42 7.51 6.27
C ILE A 203 9.83 7.08 4.94
N LEU A 204 10.69 6.71 3.98
CA LEU A 204 10.33 6.42 2.59
C LEU A 204 9.03 5.61 2.43
N PHE A 205 8.94 4.48 3.12
CA PHE A 205 7.79 3.58 3.03
C PHE A 205 6.52 4.12 3.71
N SER A 206 6.66 5.06 4.64
CA SER A 206 5.54 5.70 5.32
C SER A 206 5.00 6.92 4.58
N ARG A 207 5.72 7.46 3.58
CA ARG A 207 5.29 8.69 2.87
C ARG A 207 3.91 8.50 2.23
N ASN A 208 3.76 7.51 1.34
CA ASN A 208 2.50 7.29 0.62
C ASN A 208 1.40 6.66 1.50
N ILE A 209 1.75 5.78 2.45
CA ILE A 209 0.78 5.25 3.43
C ILE A 209 0.28 6.36 4.38
N GLY A 210 1.15 7.30 4.77
CA GLY A 210 0.73 8.46 5.53
C GLY A 210 -0.25 9.34 4.76
N ARG A 211 -0.03 9.52 3.45
CA ARG A 211 -0.96 10.27 2.59
C ARG A 211 -2.32 9.56 2.49
N LEU A 212 -2.32 8.25 2.36
CA LEU A 212 -3.55 7.44 2.41
C LEU A 212 -4.37 7.68 3.68
N TYR A 213 -3.72 7.59 4.84
CA TYR A 213 -4.37 7.88 6.11
C TYR A 213 -4.78 9.35 6.23
N LYS A 214 -3.95 10.29 5.77
CA LYS A 214 -4.31 11.70 5.75
C LYS A 214 -5.59 11.95 4.95
N GLY A 215 -5.65 11.48 3.70
CA GLY A 215 -6.82 11.61 2.84
C GLY A 215 -8.06 10.95 3.43
N PHE A 216 -7.89 9.81 4.09
CA PHE A 216 -8.98 9.16 4.81
C PHE A 216 -9.49 10.01 5.98
N ALA A 217 -8.60 10.49 6.85
CA ALA A 217 -8.97 11.31 8.00
C ALA A 217 -9.63 12.64 7.61
N ASP A 218 -9.22 13.21 6.46
CA ASP A 218 -9.75 14.46 5.94
C ASP A 218 -11.04 14.28 5.11
N GLY A 219 -11.50 13.04 4.88
CA GLY A 219 -12.65 12.74 4.01
C GLY A 219 -12.38 13.00 2.52
N LYS A 220 -11.10 13.11 2.13
CA LYS A 220 -10.61 13.48 0.79
C LYS A 220 -10.04 12.29 0.02
N VAL A 221 -10.56 11.10 0.31
CA VAL A 221 -10.09 9.83 -0.23
C VAL A 221 -9.97 9.88 -1.76
N VAL A 222 -11.00 10.35 -2.47
CA VAL A 222 -10.97 10.44 -3.94
C VAL A 222 -10.02 11.54 -4.45
N GLU A 223 -10.04 12.73 -3.84
CA GLU A 223 -9.18 13.87 -4.22
C GLU A 223 -7.69 13.57 -4.01
N GLU A 224 -7.37 12.75 -3.01
CA GLU A 224 -6.01 12.31 -2.72
C GLU A 224 -5.61 11.06 -3.52
N GLY A 225 -6.36 10.67 -4.55
CA GLY A 225 -5.97 9.58 -5.47
C GLY A 225 -6.08 8.19 -4.86
N VAL A 226 -6.94 8.01 -3.84
CA VAL A 226 -7.28 6.71 -3.27
C VAL A 226 -8.09 5.91 -4.26
N LEU A 227 -7.38 5.09 -5.03
CA LEU A 227 -7.97 4.21 -6.03
C LEU A 227 -8.87 3.16 -5.37
N GLU A 228 -9.92 2.76 -6.06
CA GLU A 228 -10.90 1.78 -5.56
C GLU A 228 -10.37 0.34 -5.77
N TRP A 229 -10.99 -0.68 -5.16
CA TRP A 229 -10.52 -2.07 -5.29
C TRP A 229 -10.64 -2.59 -6.73
N GLU A 230 -11.49 -2.00 -7.56
CA GLU A 230 -11.55 -2.24 -9.01
C GLU A 230 -10.18 -2.05 -9.65
N GLU A 231 -9.44 -1.03 -9.21
CA GLU A 231 -8.09 -0.75 -9.69
C GLU A 231 -7.07 -1.74 -9.12
N ALA A 232 -7.30 -2.35 -7.96
CA ALA A 232 -6.48 -3.44 -7.45
C ALA A 232 -6.76 -4.76 -8.20
N VAL A 233 -8.02 -5.03 -8.55
CA VAL A 233 -8.40 -6.19 -9.39
C VAL A 233 -7.83 -6.06 -10.80
N LYS A 234 -7.87 -4.86 -11.40
CA LYS A 234 -7.20 -4.59 -12.69
C LYS A 234 -5.70 -4.91 -12.63
N ARG A 235 -5.03 -4.62 -11.52
CA ARG A 235 -3.61 -4.98 -11.32
C ARG A 235 -3.39 -6.47 -11.22
N HIS A 236 -4.23 -7.18 -10.48
CA HIS A 236 -4.18 -8.64 -10.44
C HIS A 236 -4.40 -9.25 -11.83
N ARG A 237 -5.35 -8.71 -12.59
CA ARG A 237 -5.61 -9.13 -13.98
C ARG A 237 -4.40 -8.87 -14.86
N PHE A 238 -3.76 -7.71 -14.74
CA PHE A 238 -2.53 -7.40 -15.46
C PHE A 238 -1.42 -8.41 -15.14
N VAL A 239 -1.17 -8.70 -13.86
CA VAL A 239 -0.14 -9.68 -13.45
C VAL A 239 -0.44 -11.06 -14.05
N GLU A 240 -1.70 -11.51 -13.99
CA GLU A 240 -2.11 -12.80 -14.52
C GLU A 240 -1.95 -12.86 -16.06
N GLU A 241 -2.31 -11.77 -16.76
CA GLU A 241 -2.09 -11.68 -18.20
C GLU A 241 -0.62 -11.72 -18.60
N VAL A 242 0.27 -11.12 -17.79
CA VAL A 242 1.72 -11.18 -18.02
C VAL A 242 2.21 -12.62 -17.90
N TYR A 243 1.82 -13.34 -16.84
CA TYR A 243 2.18 -14.76 -16.67
C TYR A 243 1.67 -15.61 -17.83
N LYS A 244 0.39 -15.46 -18.19
CA LYS A 244 -0.23 -16.19 -19.30
C LYS A 244 0.49 -15.95 -20.62
N ARG A 245 0.85 -14.71 -20.94
CA ARG A 245 1.59 -14.37 -22.17
C ARG A 245 3.03 -14.91 -22.16
N ALA A 246 3.63 -15.06 -20.98
CA ALA A 246 4.94 -15.68 -20.81
C ALA A 246 4.90 -17.22 -20.83
N GLY A 247 3.71 -17.83 -20.95
CA GLY A 247 3.55 -19.29 -20.92
C GLY A 247 3.69 -19.90 -19.53
N VAL A 248 3.54 -19.09 -18.48
CA VAL A 248 3.56 -19.52 -17.08
C VAL A 248 2.11 -19.71 -16.62
N ASN A 249 1.72 -20.97 -16.41
CA ASN A 249 0.40 -21.34 -15.88
C ASN A 249 0.43 -21.39 -14.36
#